data_AF-A0A0D8XAE2-F1
#
_entry.id   AF-A0A0D8XAE2-F1
#
_cell.length_a   1.000
_cell.length_b   1.000
_cell.length_c   1.000
_cell.angle_alpha   90.00
_cell.angle_beta   90.00
_cell.angle_gamma   90.00
#
_symmetry.space_group_name_H-M   'P 1'
#
loop_
_entity.id
_entity.type
_entity.pdbx_description
1 polymer ?
#
loop_
_entity_poly.entity_id
_entity_poly.type
_entity_poly.pdbx_seq_one_letter_code
_entity_poly.pdbx_strand_id
1 'polypeptide(L)'
;VGGWWSVVAMVGVAYICYWTGVLLIECLYENDKKVRFSYREVAEFYQAGFGKWVLAAQLTELLSTCIIYLVLAADLLQGCFPSIDKPAWMMLVSAVLLACAFLDSLVIVSQLSFANAISHLIVNAIMMIYCTSRVQIQFFFITTCID
;
A
#
# COMPACT_ATOMS: atom_id res chain seq x y z
N VAL A 1 8.00 15.99 -15.18
CA VAL A 1 8.93 15.06 -15.86
C VAL A 1 8.49 13.66 -15.49
N GLY A 2 7.67 13.01 -16.32
CA GLY A 2 7.05 11.73 -15.96
C GLY A 2 6.01 11.32 -16.99
N GLY A 3 6.45 11.17 -18.24
CA GLY A 3 5.63 10.61 -19.32
C GLY A 3 5.70 9.08 -19.31
N TRP A 4 5.85 8.47 -20.48
CA TRP A 4 5.99 7.01 -20.67
C TRP A 4 7.02 6.35 -19.75
N TRP A 5 8.10 7.05 -19.38
CA TRP A 5 9.11 6.55 -18.43
C TRP A 5 8.54 6.20 -17.04
N SER A 6 7.53 6.94 -16.56
CA SER A 6 6.87 6.62 -15.28
C SER A 6 6.06 5.32 -15.38
N VAL A 7 5.39 5.11 -16.52
CA VAL A 7 4.64 3.88 -16.79
C VAL A 7 5.60 2.69 -16.85
N VAL A 8 6.72 2.83 -17.55
CA VAL A 8 7.77 1.79 -17.59
C VAL A 8 8.31 1.48 -16.20
N ALA A 9 8.56 2.52 -15.37
CA ALA A 9 9.01 2.32 -13.99
C ALA A 9 7.96 1.57 -13.14
N MET A 10 6.68 1.93 -13.24
CA MET A 10 5.58 1.25 -12.53
C MET A 10 5.47 -0.22 -12.93
N VAL A 11 5.58 -0.52 -14.23
CA VAL A 11 5.61 -1.92 -14.73
C VAL A 11 6.82 -2.67 -14.19
N GLY A 12 7.99 -2.04 -14.16
CA GLY A 12 9.22 -2.64 -13.60
C GLY A 12 9.08 -2.96 -12.12
N VAL A 13 8.55 -2.04 -11.31
CA VAL A 13 8.29 -2.28 -9.89
C VAL A 13 7.27 -3.40 -9.71
N ALA A 14 6.17 -3.41 -10.47
CA ALA A 14 5.16 -4.47 -10.40
C ALA A 14 5.76 -5.86 -10.71
N TYR A 15 6.64 -5.94 -11.71
CA TYR A 15 7.33 -7.18 -12.08
C TYR A 15 8.25 -7.67 -10.95
N ILE A 16 9.04 -6.78 -10.35
CA ILE A 16 9.90 -7.12 -9.21
C ILE A 16 9.05 -7.59 -8.02
N CYS A 17 7.98 -6.86 -7.67
CA CYS A 17 7.08 -7.24 -6.59
C CYS A 17 6.46 -8.62 -6.82
N TYR A 18 6.02 -8.92 -8.05
CA TYR A 18 5.49 -10.23 -8.41
C TYR A 18 6.53 -11.34 -8.23
N TRP A 19 7.74 -11.16 -8.78
CA TRP A 19 8.82 -12.13 -8.66
C TRP A 19 9.20 -12.38 -7.19
N THR A 20 9.33 -11.32 -6.39
CA THR A 20 9.60 -11.44 -4.95
C THR A 20 8.49 -12.18 -4.20
N GLY A 21 7.23 -11.99 -4.60
CA GLY A 21 6.09 -12.69 -4.01
C GLY A 21 6.10 -14.20 -4.29
N VAL A 22 6.42 -14.59 -5.51
CA VAL A 22 6.54 -16.02 -5.88
C VAL A 22 7.67 -16.70 -5.11
N LEU A 23 8.86 -16.08 -5.10
CA LEU A 23 10.02 -16.59 -4.35
C LEU A 23 9.70 -16.77 -2.85
N LEU A 24 8.95 -15.82 -2.27
CA LEU A 24 8.52 -15.89 -0.89
C LEU A 24 7.61 -17.09 -0.62
N ILE A 25 6.66 -17.37 -1.50
CA ILE A 25 5.74 -18.51 -1.39
C ILE A 25 6.53 -19.83 -1.44
N GLU A 26 7.48 -19.95 -2.37
CA GLU A 26 8.34 -21.13 -2.49
C GLU A 26 9.18 -21.37 -1.23
N CYS A 27 9.65 -20.32 -0.57
CA CYS A 27 10.42 -20.43 0.67
C CYS A 27 9.54 -20.77 1.90
N LEU A 28 8.28 -20.34 1.88
CA LEU A 28 7.32 -20.49 2.99
C LEU A 28 6.71 -21.91 3.03
N TYR A 29 6.50 -22.50 1.85
CA TYR A 29 5.87 -23.80 1.68
C TYR A 29 6.89 -24.86 1.28
N GLU A 30 6.95 -25.96 2.04
CA GLU A 30 7.79 -27.10 1.72
C GLU A 30 6.91 -28.36 1.73
N ASN A 31 6.75 -29.02 0.58
CA ASN A 31 5.82 -30.14 0.37
C ASN A 31 4.36 -29.82 0.80
N ASP A 32 3.81 -28.69 0.32
CA ASP A 32 2.46 -28.18 0.63
C ASP A 32 2.19 -27.89 2.12
N LYS A 33 3.20 -27.97 2.99
CA LYS A 33 3.11 -27.63 4.40
C LYS A 33 3.80 -26.29 4.64
N LYS A 34 3.12 -25.40 5.36
CA LYS A 34 3.70 -24.13 5.81
C LYS A 34 4.68 -24.42 6.94
N VAL A 35 5.98 -24.43 6.63
CA VAL A 35 7.05 -24.80 7.59
C VAL A 35 7.61 -23.58 8.31
N ARG A 36 7.67 -22.43 7.63
CA ARG A 36 8.24 -21.18 8.16
C ARG A 36 7.13 -20.17 8.42
N PHE A 37 7.23 -19.39 9.50
CA PHE A 37 6.20 -18.39 9.85
C PHE A 37 6.76 -16.97 9.85
N SER A 38 8.09 -16.79 9.92
CA SER A 38 8.74 -15.48 9.94
C SER A 38 9.71 -15.27 8.78
N TYR A 39 9.71 -14.05 8.22
CA TYR A 39 10.68 -13.61 7.20
C TYR A 39 12.14 -13.78 7.63
N ARG A 40 12.42 -13.69 8.95
CA ARG A 40 13.75 -13.94 9.51
C ARG A 40 14.22 -15.37 9.24
N GLU A 41 13.35 -16.35 9.41
CA GLU A 41 13.67 -17.77 9.24
C GLU A 41 13.91 -18.11 7.76
N VAL A 42 13.18 -17.46 6.86
CA VAL A 42 13.38 -17.56 5.41
C VAL A 42 14.76 -16.99 5.01
N ALA A 43 15.10 -15.79 5.49
CA ALA A 43 16.39 -15.17 5.19
C ALA A 43 17.59 -15.92 5.79
N GLU A 44 17.41 -16.49 6.98
CA GLU A 44 18.46 -17.25 7.68
C GLU A 44 18.71 -18.62 7.03
N PHE A 45 17.70 -19.21 6.37
CA PHE A 45 17.86 -20.41 5.53
C PHE A 45 18.64 -20.13 4.23
N TYR A 46 18.39 -18.99 3.59
CA TYR A 46 19.11 -18.63 2.36
C TYR A 46 20.59 -18.33 2.64
N GLN A 47 20.89 -17.58 3.70
CA GLN A 47 22.26 -17.32 4.13
C GLN A 47 22.34 -17.07 5.65
N ALA A 48 23.13 -17.88 6.35
CA ALA A 48 23.33 -17.75 7.79
C ALA A 48 23.83 -16.33 8.15
N GLY A 49 23.06 -15.62 8.97
CA GLY A 49 23.36 -14.25 9.43
C GLY A 49 22.60 -13.11 8.72
N PHE A 50 21.93 -13.36 7.59
CA PHE A 50 21.16 -12.31 6.89
C PHE A 50 19.82 -11.99 7.56
N GLY A 51 19.28 -12.89 8.39
CA GLY A 51 17.99 -12.69 9.06
C GLY A 51 17.89 -11.42 9.91
N LYS A 52 18.98 -10.99 10.56
CA LYS A 52 19.02 -9.76 11.36
C LYS A 52 18.98 -8.49 10.50
N TRP A 53 19.67 -8.51 9.36
CA TRP A 53 19.71 -7.37 8.43
C TRP A 53 18.37 -7.18 7.73
N VAL A 54 17.71 -8.28 7.32
CA VAL A 54 16.37 -8.24 6.74
C VAL A 54 15.35 -7.71 7.74
N LEU A 55 15.43 -8.13 9.00
CA LEU A 55 14.55 -7.61 10.06
C LEU A 55 14.75 -6.09 10.27
N ALA A 56 16.00 -5.63 10.28
CA ALA A 56 16.30 -4.20 10.40
C ALA A 56 15.76 -3.39 9.21
N ALA A 57 15.95 -3.88 7.98
CA ALA A 57 15.43 -3.24 6.78
C ALA A 57 13.89 -3.17 6.79
N GLN A 58 13.21 -4.26 7.14
CA GLN A 58 11.76 -4.32 7.23
C GLN A 58 11.20 -3.34 8.28
N LEU A 59 11.89 -3.20 9.41
CA LEU A 59 11.50 -2.26 10.47
C LEU A 59 11.66 -0.81 9.99
N THR A 60 12.77 -0.48 9.33
CA THR A 60 13.01 0.85 8.78
C THR A 60 11.97 1.21 7.71
N GLU A 61 11.65 0.28 6.81
CA GLU A 61 10.64 0.49 5.78
C GLU A 61 9.25 0.77 6.39
N LEU A 62 8.84 -0.03 7.37
CA LEU A 62 7.56 0.14 8.05
C LEU A 62 7.48 1.49 8.79
N LEU A 63 8.54 1.87 9.51
CA LEU A 63 8.61 3.16 10.19
C LEU A 63 8.48 4.34 9.23
N SER A 64 9.18 4.29 8.09
CA SER A 64 9.09 5.35 7.07
C SER A 64 7.68 5.46 6.49
N THR A 65 7.05 4.32 6.21
CA THR A 65 5.70 4.21 5.67
C THR A 65 4.67 4.77 6.66
N CYS A 66 4.83 4.50 7.96
CA CYS A 66 3.97 5.06 9.01
C CYS A 66 4.01 6.59 9.04
N ILE A 67 5.19 7.20 8.90
CA ILE A 67 5.33 8.67 8.89
C ILE A 67 4.63 9.26 7.65
N ILE A 68 4.84 8.67 6.48
CA ILE A 68 4.23 9.14 5.22
C ILE A 68 2.70 9.07 5.32
N TYR A 69 2.15 7.95 5.80
CA TYR A 69 0.69 7.81 5.95
C TYR A 69 0.10 8.73 7.00
N LEU A 70 0.82 8.99 8.11
CA LEU A 70 0.39 9.93 9.13
C LEU A 70 0.18 11.32 8.53
N VAL A 71 1.20 11.83 7.82
CA VAL A 71 1.16 13.16 7.19
C VAL A 71 0.06 13.21 6.13
N LEU A 72 -0.03 12.20 5.26
CA LEU A 72 -1.04 12.13 4.21
C LEU A 72 -2.47 12.14 4.78
N ALA A 73 -2.74 11.35 5.82
CA ALA A 73 -4.05 11.28 6.44
C ALA A 73 -4.44 12.61 7.11
N ALA A 74 -3.49 13.27 7.79
CA ALA A 74 -3.74 14.59 8.38
C ALA A 74 -4.06 15.65 7.32
N ASP A 75 -3.37 15.63 6.17
CA ASP A 75 -3.64 16.53 5.05
C ASP A 75 -5.00 16.27 4.40
N LEU A 76 -5.38 15.01 4.22
CA LEU A 76 -6.71 14.63 3.71
C LEU A 76 -7.83 15.08 4.67
N LEU A 77 -7.65 14.86 5.98
CA LEU A 77 -8.62 15.27 7.00
C LEU A 77 -8.77 16.79 7.09
N GLN A 78 -7.66 17.54 6.97
CA GLN A 78 -7.68 19.00 6.89
C GLN A 78 -8.48 19.49 5.67
N GLY A 79 -8.38 18.79 4.54
CA GLY A 79 -9.14 19.08 3.33
C GLY A 79 -10.65 18.85 3.50
N CYS A 80 -11.04 17.83 4.28
CA CYS A 80 -12.45 17.55 4.59
C CYS A 80 -13.05 18.52 5.62
N PHE A 81 -12.29 18.87 6.66
CA PHE A 81 -12.74 19.72 7.75
C PHE A 81 -11.71 20.83 8.04
N PRO A 82 -11.81 21.98 7.34
CA PRO A 82 -10.87 23.09 7.51
C PRO A 82 -11.01 23.81 8.87
N SER A 83 -12.01 23.46 9.68
CA SER A 83 -12.28 24.10 10.98
C SER A 83 -11.34 23.68 12.12
N ILE A 84 -10.58 22.60 11.96
CA ILE A 84 -9.67 22.07 12.98
C ILE A 84 -8.23 22.24 12.50
N ASP A 85 -7.31 22.53 13.42
CA ASP A 85 -5.89 22.71 13.12
C ASP A 85 -5.19 21.41 12.71
N LYS A 86 -4.32 21.48 11.70
CA LYS A 86 -3.50 20.36 11.20
C LYS A 86 -2.77 19.56 12.31
N PRO A 87 -2.13 20.16 13.32
CA PRO A 87 -1.52 19.42 14.42
C PRO A 87 -2.51 18.57 15.24
N ALA A 88 -3.77 18.99 15.39
CA ALA A 88 -4.78 18.19 16.08
C ALA A 88 -5.13 16.92 15.29
N TRP A 89 -5.23 17.01 13.95
CA TRP A 89 -5.41 15.84 13.09
C TRP A 89 -4.19 14.91 13.10
N MET A 90 -2.97 15.46 13.10
CA MET A 90 -1.75 14.66 13.23
C MET A 90 -1.72 13.89 14.56
N MET A 91 -2.11 14.52 15.67
CA MET A 91 -2.22 13.83 16.97
C MET A 91 -3.23 12.68 16.93
N LEU A 92 -4.43 12.92 16.39
CA LEU A 92 -5.47 11.89 16.29
C LEU A 92 -5.00 10.70 15.44
N VAL A 93 -4.44 10.95 14.27
CA VAL A 93 -3.92 9.89 13.39
C VAL A 93 -2.77 9.14 14.07
N SER A 94 -1.87 9.85 14.76
CA SER A 94 -0.78 9.22 15.52
C SER A 94 -1.29 8.31 16.64
N ALA A 95 -2.37 8.68 17.32
CA ALA A 95 -2.95 7.88 18.40
C ALA A 95 -3.55 6.57 17.86
N VAL A 96 -4.22 6.63 16.71
CA VAL A 96 -4.75 5.43 16.03
C VAL A 96 -3.61 4.53 15.54
N LEU A 97 -2.56 5.10 14.94
CA LEU A 97 -1.39 4.34 14.50
C LEU A 97 -0.65 3.70 15.68
N LEU A 98 -0.52 4.41 16.80
CA LEU A 98 0.09 3.90 18.02
C LEU A 98 -0.73 2.75 18.60
N ALA A 99 -2.06 2.85 18.62
CA ALA A 99 -2.94 1.75 19.03
C ALA A 99 -2.76 0.50 18.13
N CYS A 100 -2.52 0.69 16.83
CA CYS A 100 -2.19 -0.41 15.92
C CYS A 100 -0.79 -1.00 16.18
N ALA A 101 0.17 -0.19 16.65
CA ALA A 101 1.51 -0.66 16.99
C ALA A 101 1.54 -1.55 18.25
N PHE A 102 0.60 -1.36 19.18
CA PHE A 102 0.42 -2.22 20.35
C PHE A 102 -0.29 -3.55 20.03
N LEU A 103 -0.73 -3.74 18.78
CA LEU A 103 -1.45 -4.92 18.36
C LEU A 103 -0.47 -6.05 18.03
N ASP A 104 -0.15 -6.89 19.03
CA ASP A 104 0.79 -8.03 18.92
C ASP A 104 0.37 -9.12 17.90
N SER A 105 -0.88 -9.08 17.42
CA SER A 105 -1.41 -10.08 16.51
C SER A 105 -1.16 -9.71 15.05
N LEU A 106 -0.12 -10.32 14.47
CA LEU A 106 0.21 -10.27 13.03
C LEU A 106 -1.00 -10.61 12.13
N VAL A 107 -1.94 -11.42 12.62
CA VAL A 107 -3.18 -11.76 11.91
C VAL A 107 -4.07 -10.53 11.72
N ILE A 108 -4.22 -9.68 12.75
CA ILE A 108 -5.08 -8.49 12.65
C ILE A 108 -4.44 -7.46 11.73
N VAL A 109 -3.11 -7.32 11.79
CA VAL A 109 -2.36 -6.45 10.87
C VAL A 109 -2.55 -6.89 9.41
N SER A 110 -2.53 -8.20 9.14
CA SER A 110 -2.81 -8.75 7.80
C SER A 110 -4.24 -8.45 7.33
N GLN A 111 -5.24 -8.60 8.21
CA GLN A 111 -6.63 -8.26 7.89
C GLN A 111 -6.82 -6.76 7.61
N LEU A 112 -6.17 -5.88 8.39
CA LEU A 112 -6.18 -4.44 8.16
C LEU A 112 -5.55 -4.07 6.80
N SER A 113 -4.41 -4.69 6.47
CA SER A 113 -3.75 -4.50 5.17
C SER A 113 -4.66 -4.93 4.02
N PHE A 114 -5.33 -6.08 4.16
CA PHE A 114 -6.28 -6.58 3.16
C PHE A 114 -7.49 -5.63 2.99
N ALA A 115 -8.05 -5.12 4.09
CA ALA A 115 -9.13 -4.13 4.03
C ALA A 115 -8.70 -2.81 3.37
N ASN A 116 -7.47 -2.35 3.64
CA ASN A 116 -6.89 -1.17 2.98
C ASN A 116 -6.71 -1.40 1.48
N ALA A 117 -6.19 -2.56 1.07
CA ALA A 117 -6.05 -2.91 -0.35
C ALA A 117 -7.40 -2.93 -1.08
N ILE A 118 -8.44 -3.49 -0.47
CA ILE A 118 -9.81 -3.46 -1.01
C ILE A 118 -10.30 -2.02 -1.15
N SER A 119 -10.09 -1.19 -0.12
CA SER A 119 -10.53 0.22 -0.14
C SER A 119 -9.87 1.00 -1.27
N HIS A 120 -8.57 0.83 -1.47
CA HIS A 120 -7.85 1.44 -2.60
C HIS A 120 -8.33 0.93 -3.96
N LEU A 121 -8.64 -0.36 -4.07
CA LEU A 121 -9.21 -0.93 -5.30
C LEU A 121 -10.55 -0.28 -5.63
N ILE A 122 -11.45 -0.15 -4.65
CA ILE A 122 -12.76 0.49 -4.83
C ILE A 122 -12.62 1.95 -5.23
N VAL A 123 -11.77 2.72 -4.52
CA VAL A 123 -11.55 4.14 -4.85
C VAL A 123 -10.98 4.31 -6.26
N ASN A 124 -9.98 3.51 -6.64
CA ASN A 124 -9.41 3.55 -7.99
C ASN A 124 -10.43 3.14 -9.06
N ALA A 125 -11.28 2.14 -8.79
CA ALA A 125 -12.34 1.74 -9.70
C ALA A 125 -13.37 2.86 -9.91
N ILE A 126 -13.81 3.52 -8.83
CA ILE A 126 -14.73 4.67 -8.92
C ILE A 126 -14.10 5.79 -9.75
N MET A 127 -12.83 6.12 -9.51
CA MET A 127 -12.12 7.15 -10.28
C MET A 127 -12.02 6.81 -11.77
N MET A 128 -11.71 5.56 -12.12
CA MET A 128 -11.69 5.12 -13.53
C MET A 128 -13.07 5.19 -14.19
N ILE A 129 -14.12 4.75 -13.49
CA ILE A 129 -15.50 4.82 -13.98
C ILE A 129 -15.91 6.28 -14.20
N TYR A 130 -15.61 7.17 -13.26
CA TYR A 130 -15.92 8.59 -13.36
C TYR A 130 -15.22 9.24 -14.56
N CYS A 131 -13.91 9.00 -14.72
CA CYS A 131 -13.15 9.50 -15.86
C CYS A 131 -13.71 8.97 -17.19
N THR A 132 -14.01 7.68 -17.29
CA THR A 132 -14.55 7.08 -18.52
C THR A 132 -15.94 7.62 -18.86
N SER A 133 -16.79 7.82 -17.85
CA SER A 133 -18.14 8.38 -18.02
C SER A 133 -18.10 9.84 -18.49
N ARG A 134 -17.17 10.65 -17.98
CA ARG A 134 -16.99 12.05 -18.42
C ARG A 134 -16.47 12.13 -19.85
N VAL A 135 -15.55 11.25 -20.26
CA VAL A 135 -15.07 11.17 -21.65
C VAL A 135 -16.20 10.77 -22.59
N GLN A 136 -17.02 9.78 -22.23
CA GLN A 136 -18.19 9.36 -23.02
C GLN A 136 -19.22 10.50 -23.14
N ILE A 137 -19.51 11.22 -22.06
CA ILE A 137 -20.43 12.37 -22.07
C ILE A 137 -19.88 13.51 -22.94
N GLN A 138 -18.58 13.83 -22.84
CA GLN A 138 -17.96 14.87 -23.66
C GLN A 138 -17.96 14.49 -25.15
N PHE A 139 -17.73 13.21 -25.46
CA PHE A 139 -17.78 12.68 -26.83
C PHE A 139 -19.20 12.67 -27.41
N PHE A 140 -20.20 12.30 -26.60
CA PHE A 140 -21.62 12.39 -26.96
C PHE A 140 -22.02 13.84 -27.26
N PHE A 141 -21.66 14.79 -26.40
CA PHE A 141 -21.96 16.21 -26.60
C PHE A 141 -21.28 16.82 -27.83
N ILE A 142 -20.05 16.40 -28.15
CA ILE A 142 -19.35 16.80 -29.38
C ILE A 142 -20.05 16.24 -30.64
N THR A 143 -20.56 15.00 -30.58
CA THR A 143 -21.26 14.37 -31.71
C THR A 143 -22.61 15.04 -31.95
N THR A 144 -23.37 15.41 -30.90
CA THR A 144 -24.67 16.10 -31.05
C THR A 144 -24.56 17.58 -31.46
N CYS A 145 -23.37 18.17 -31.45
CA CYS A 145 -23.11 19.53 -31.97
C CYS A 145 -22.62 19.53 -33.43
N ILE A 146 -22.43 18.35 -34.04
CA ILE A 146 -21.96 18.18 -35.43
C ILE A 146 -23.10 17.73 -36.38
N ASP A 147 -24.27 17.37 -35.83
CA ASP A 147 -25.55 17.24 -36.55
C ASP A 147 -26.44 18.47 -36.31
#